data_AF-A0A0C1IQL8-F1
#
_entry.id   AF-A0A0C1IQL8-F1
#
_cell.length_a   1.000
_cell.length_b   1.000
_cell.length_c   1.000
_cell.angle_alpha   90.00
_cell.angle_beta   90.00
_cell.angle_gamma   90.00
#
_symmetry.space_group_name_H-M   'P 1'
#
loop_
_entity.id
_entity.type
_entity.pdbx_description
1 polymer ?
#
loop_
_entity_poly.entity_id
_entity_poly.type
_entity_poly.pdbx_seq_one_letter_code
_entity_poly.pdbx_strand_id
1 'polypeptide(L)'
;MKIANVVMAAIGVTGALLTGMVSCQSVAEEKAPPAKTAPEEEFVFVDTTAIPEGKYGDAVRYGRELMLNTAYYIGPEGKNGKYLGNKMNCTNCHQDAGTKPFSFNLIATHSNYPQYRAREGKVLTLAERVNNCVMRPHNGKPLPLDGREMAAFLSYFRWINSFAPKGHFAGEKSLSVELPDVAADPKKGDALYASHCARCHGNNGEGQMRFDNVTYTYPPLWGSSAYQPGSSMHRVIMQAKWLKANMPFDKATHDKPFLTDQEALDIAAFVNNDEIHTRPGVTKYDYPNKEEKAIDYDKAPFADTFSVAQHKFGPFKPIIEDWKQKGLKPSY
;
A
#
# COMPACT_ATOMS: atom_id res chain seq x y z
N MET A 1 38.04 -88.72 0.74
CA MET A 1 39.33 -89.37 0.39
C MET A 1 39.38 -89.47 -1.14
N LYS A 2 40.54 -89.19 -1.75
CA LYS A 2 40.80 -88.89 -3.20
C LYS A 2 40.57 -87.40 -3.52
N ILE A 3 41.56 -86.49 -3.59
CA ILE A 3 42.95 -86.47 -4.10
C ILE A 3 43.07 -86.72 -5.61
N ALA A 4 43.64 -85.69 -6.27
CA ALA A 4 44.48 -85.70 -7.47
C ALA A 4 43.83 -85.99 -8.82
N ASN A 5 44.37 -85.51 -9.94
CA ASN A 5 45.17 -84.34 -10.32
C ASN A 5 45.43 -84.56 -11.81
N VAL A 6 45.33 -83.50 -12.62
CA VAL A 6 46.21 -83.19 -13.77
C VAL A 6 46.09 -84.15 -14.98
N VAL A 7 45.97 -83.67 -16.22
CA VAL A 7 47.09 -83.42 -17.15
C VAL A 7 46.56 -82.79 -18.46
N MET A 8 47.28 -81.76 -18.92
CA MET A 8 47.64 -81.27 -20.29
C MET A 8 46.72 -81.54 -21.50
N ALA A 9 46.64 -80.71 -22.54
CA ALA A 9 47.65 -79.92 -23.25
C ALA A 9 46.91 -78.84 -24.09
N ALA A 10 47.31 -77.57 -24.06
CA ALA A 10 48.19 -76.90 -25.03
C ALA A 10 47.67 -76.84 -26.48
N ILE A 11 47.43 -75.60 -26.95
CA ILE A 11 47.52 -74.98 -28.30
C ILE A 11 46.86 -73.61 -28.05
N GLY A 12 47.40 -72.43 -28.36
CA GLY A 12 48.36 -71.98 -29.35
C GLY A 12 47.89 -70.55 -29.70
N VAL A 13 48.81 -69.60 -29.60
CA VAL A 13 48.59 -68.14 -29.45
C VAL A 13 48.23 -67.45 -30.78
N THR A 14 47.21 -66.59 -30.75
CA THR A 14 47.08 -65.32 -31.50
C THR A 14 46.06 -64.49 -30.72
N GLY A 15 46.32 -63.34 -30.08
CA GLY A 15 47.15 -62.23 -30.50
C GLY A 15 46.24 -61.05 -30.88
N ALA A 16 45.66 -60.34 -29.90
CA ALA A 16 45.27 -58.92 -29.97
C ALA A 16 44.72 -58.45 -28.62
N LEU A 17 45.34 -57.42 -28.05
CA LEU A 17 44.98 -56.77 -26.79
C LEU A 17 43.54 -56.21 -26.85
N LEU A 18 42.68 -56.64 -25.93
CA LEU A 18 41.52 -55.85 -25.52
C LEU A 18 41.95 -54.91 -24.38
N THR A 19 42.19 -53.65 -24.71
CA THR A 19 42.25 -52.56 -23.75
C THR A 19 40.87 -52.35 -23.13
N GLY A 20 40.65 -52.88 -21.93
CA GLY A 20 39.53 -52.48 -21.07
C GLY A 20 39.80 -51.08 -20.51
N MET A 21 39.33 -50.04 -21.21
CA MET A 21 39.29 -48.69 -20.65
C MET A 21 38.13 -48.61 -19.65
N VAL A 22 38.48 -48.35 -18.40
CA VAL A 22 37.56 -47.87 -17.36
C VAL A 22 37.01 -46.53 -17.86
N SER A 23 35.75 -46.53 -18.32
CA SER A 23 35.08 -45.30 -18.70
C SER A 23 34.64 -44.57 -17.43
N CYS A 24 35.35 -43.49 -17.08
CA CYS A 24 34.81 -42.43 -16.24
C CYS A 24 33.53 -41.89 -16.88
N GLN A 25 32.37 -42.32 -16.40
CA GLN A 25 31.12 -41.60 -16.65
C GLN A 25 30.99 -40.54 -15.56
N SER A 26 31.32 -39.30 -15.93
CA SER A 26 30.91 -38.13 -15.17
C SER A 26 29.38 -38.12 -15.08
N VAL A 27 28.85 -38.16 -13.87
CA VAL A 27 27.44 -37.84 -13.62
C VAL A 27 27.25 -36.39 -14.02
N ALA A 28 26.59 -36.16 -15.15
CA ALA A 28 26.20 -34.82 -15.54
C ALA A 28 25.12 -34.35 -14.56
N GLU A 29 25.44 -33.38 -13.71
CA GLU A 29 24.43 -32.60 -12.99
C GLU A 29 23.51 -31.95 -14.03
N GLU A 30 22.27 -32.42 -14.06
CA GLU A 30 21.20 -31.80 -14.81
C GLU A 30 20.93 -30.43 -14.17
N LYS A 31 21.52 -29.37 -14.75
CA LYS A 31 21.26 -27.99 -14.34
C LYS A 31 19.75 -27.75 -14.43
N ALA A 32 19.14 -27.48 -13.28
CA ALA A 32 17.77 -27.01 -13.21
C ALA A 32 17.58 -25.84 -14.19
N PRO A 33 16.46 -25.80 -14.94
CA PRO A 33 16.20 -24.70 -15.84
C PRO A 33 16.22 -23.39 -15.04
N PRO A 34 16.73 -22.29 -15.62
CA PRO A 34 16.71 -21.01 -14.94
C PRO A 34 15.27 -20.70 -14.56
N ALA A 35 15.06 -20.34 -13.30
CA ALA A 35 13.76 -19.88 -12.83
C ALA A 35 13.27 -18.82 -13.81
N LYS A 36 12.11 -19.06 -14.44
CA LYS A 36 11.46 -18.05 -15.27
C LYS A 36 11.32 -16.82 -14.39
N THR A 37 12.06 -15.76 -14.72
CA THR A 37 11.82 -14.43 -14.17
C THR A 37 10.33 -14.16 -14.37
N ALA A 38 9.64 -13.84 -13.27
CA ALA A 38 8.28 -13.37 -13.37
C ALA A 38 8.25 -12.23 -14.40
N PRO A 39 7.24 -12.15 -15.30
CA PRO A 39 7.12 -11.03 -16.21
C PRO A 39 7.21 -9.74 -15.40
N GLU A 40 8.08 -8.82 -15.83
CA GLU A 40 8.22 -7.52 -15.18
C GLU A 40 6.86 -6.83 -15.28
N GLU A 41 6.22 -6.56 -14.13
CA GLU A 41 4.90 -5.95 -14.12
C GLU A 41 4.99 -4.56 -14.78
N GLU A 42 4.16 -4.30 -15.79
CA GLU A 42 4.20 -3.03 -16.52
C GLU A 42 3.48 -1.92 -15.75
N PHE A 43 3.94 -0.67 -15.91
CA PHE A 43 3.23 0.50 -15.42
C PHE A 43 2.04 0.83 -16.30
N VAL A 44 0.92 1.24 -15.68
CA VAL A 44 -0.28 1.65 -16.40
C VAL A 44 -0.29 3.16 -16.60
N PHE A 45 -0.38 3.60 -17.86
CA PHE A 45 -0.57 5.00 -18.23
C PHE A 45 -2.02 5.27 -18.62
N VAL A 46 -2.62 6.33 -18.03
CA VAL A 46 -4.00 6.74 -18.30
C VAL A 46 -3.99 8.05 -19.08
N ASP A 47 -4.31 7.99 -20.37
CA ASP A 47 -4.43 9.17 -21.23
C ASP A 47 -5.79 9.85 -21.03
N THR A 48 -5.80 10.99 -20.35
CA THR A 48 -7.03 11.76 -20.08
C THR A 48 -7.65 12.39 -21.32
N THR A 49 -6.93 12.48 -22.44
CA THR A 49 -7.50 12.93 -23.71
C THR A 49 -8.39 11.87 -24.35
N ALA A 50 -8.24 10.61 -23.95
CA ALA A 50 -9.06 9.48 -24.38
C ALA A 50 -10.39 9.34 -23.62
N ILE A 51 -10.76 10.29 -22.76
CA ILE A 51 -12.09 10.30 -22.13
C ILE A 51 -13.14 10.45 -23.25
N PRO A 52 -14.09 9.51 -23.39
CA PRO A 52 -15.04 9.51 -24.50
C PRO A 52 -15.94 10.75 -24.49
N GLU A 53 -16.53 11.09 -25.63
CA GLU A 53 -17.54 12.15 -25.70
C GLU A 53 -18.92 11.71 -25.21
N GLY A 54 -19.77 12.69 -24.94
CA GLY A 54 -21.16 12.50 -24.54
C GLY A 54 -21.36 12.25 -23.04
N LYS A 55 -22.59 11.89 -22.65
CA LYS A 55 -23.03 11.91 -21.24
C LYS A 55 -22.19 11.04 -20.30
N TYR A 56 -21.69 9.89 -20.76
CA TYR A 56 -20.80 9.06 -19.94
C TYR A 56 -19.43 9.74 -19.76
N GLY A 57 -18.87 10.28 -20.85
CA GLY A 57 -17.68 11.12 -20.82
C GLY A 57 -17.77 12.28 -19.84
N ASP A 58 -18.88 12.99 -19.85
CA ASP A 58 -19.13 14.10 -18.92
C ASP A 58 -19.12 13.64 -17.46
N ALA A 59 -19.68 12.47 -17.17
CA ALA A 59 -19.62 11.88 -15.83
C ALA A 59 -18.19 11.46 -15.44
N VAL A 60 -17.40 10.93 -16.37
CA VAL A 60 -15.98 10.60 -16.16
C VAL A 60 -15.15 11.85 -15.87
N ARG A 61 -15.31 12.90 -16.70
CA ARG A 61 -14.65 14.21 -16.49
C ARG A 61 -15.03 14.78 -15.14
N TYR A 62 -16.31 14.73 -14.79
CA TYR A 62 -16.77 15.23 -13.50
C TYR A 62 -16.25 14.41 -12.31
N GLY A 63 -16.18 13.08 -12.41
CA GLY A 63 -15.58 12.23 -11.38
C GLY A 63 -14.10 12.51 -11.16
N ARG A 64 -13.36 12.78 -12.24
CA ARG A 64 -11.96 13.22 -12.17
C ARG A 64 -11.83 14.59 -11.51
N GLU A 65 -12.71 15.53 -11.86
CA GLU A 65 -12.77 16.85 -11.22
C GLU A 65 -13.06 16.76 -9.72
N LEU A 66 -13.95 15.86 -9.31
CA LEU A 66 -14.21 15.59 -7.89
C LEU A 66 -12.98 15.04 -7.16
N MET A 67 -12.14 14.24 -7.80
CA MET A 67 -10.87 13.78 -7.21
C MET A 67 -9.87 14.93 -7.04
N LEU A 68 -9.72 15.76 -8.07
CA LEU A 68 -8.75 16.87 -8.10
C LEU A 68 -9.15 18.04 -7.19
N ASN A 69 -10.45 18.34 -7.15
CA ASN A 69 -11.02 19.55 -6.55
C ASN A 69 -12.11 19.20 -5.52
N THR A 70 -11.90 18.14 -4.73
CA THR A 70 -12.89 17.58 -3.80
C THR A 70 -13.46 18.63 -2.86
N ALA A 71 -12.62 19.45 -2.22
CA ALA A 71 -13.05 20.50 -1.30
C ALA A 71 -13.90 21.58 -1.99
N TYR A 72 -13.58 21.93 -3.24
CA TYR A 72 -14.36 22.90 -4.02
C TYR A 72 -15.78 22.40 -4.33
N TYR A 73 -15.93 21.11 -4.65
CA TYR A 73 -17.23 20.55 -4.99
C TYR A 73 -18.05 20.14 -3.76
N ILE A 74 -17.44 19.40 -2.83
CA ILE A 74 -18.16 18.74 -1.74
C ILE A 74 -17.60 19.06 -0.33
N GLY A 75 -16.66 20.00 -0.24
CA GLY A 75 -16.04 20.45 1.02
C GLY A 75 -16.96 21.22 1.95
N PRO A 76 -16.43 21.83 3.03
CA PRO A 76 -17.23 22.60 4.00
C PRO A 76 -17.99 23.76 3.34
N GLU A 77 -17.41 24.37 2.31
CA GLU A 77 -18.02 25.39 1.45
C GLU A 77 -18.28 24.89 0.02
N GLY A 78 -18.42 23.58 -0.15
CA GLY A 78 -18.58 22.93 -1.45
C GLY A 78 -19.83 23.38 -2.21
N LYS A 79 -19.68 23.65 -3.51
CA LYS A 79 -20.78 24.17 -4.35
C LYS A 79 -21.87 23.13 -4.68
N ASN A 80 -21.54 21.84 -4.60
CA ASN A 80 -22.45 20.72 -4.86
C ASN A 80 -22.95 20.06 -3.55
N GLY A 81 -22.51 20.56 -2.40
CA GLY A 81 -22.95 20.09 -1.09
C GLY A 81 -21.84 20.13 -0.05
N LYS A 82 -22.24 19.99 1.21
CA LYS A 82 -21.33 20.06 2.36
C LYS A 82 -21.18 18.67 2.96
N TYR A 83 -20.25 17.90 2.41
CA TYR A 83 -20.04 16.51 2.79
C TYR A 83 -18.75 16.29 3.57
N LEU A 84 -17.74 17.15 3.41
CA LEU A 84 -16.48 17.04 4.15
C LEU A 84 -16.46 17.95 5.39
N GLY A 85 -15.71 17.54 6.41
CA GLY A 85 -15.38 18.34 7.60
C GLY A 85 -14.04 19.07 7.50
N ASN A 86 -13.28 18.89 6.42
CA ASN A 86 -12.02 19.60 6.15
C ASN A 86 -11.88 19.99 4.67
N LYS A 87 -10.87 20.82 4.35
CA LYS A 87 -10.61 21.36 3.01
C LYS A 87 -9.56 20.57 2.21
N MET A 88 -9.30 19.31 2.56
CA MET A 88 -8.40 18.45 1.78
C MET A 88 -9.08 17.91 0.52
N ASN A 89 -8.27 17.55 -0.48
CA ASN A 89 -8.68 16.84 -1.68
C ASN A 89 -8.28 15.36 -1.62
N CYS A 90 -9.01 14.50 -2.33
CA CYS A 90 -8.65 13.08 -2.48
C CYS A 90 -7.20 12.91 -2.96
N THR A 91 -6.74 13.82 -3.83
CA THR A 91 -5.40 13.84 -4.41
C THR A 91 -4.28 14.14 -3.43
N ASN A 92 -4.58 14.59 -2.20
CA ASN A 92 -3.56 14.72 -1.16
C ASN A 92 -2.97 13.36 -0.75
N CYS A 93 -3.68 12.25 -0.99
CA CYS A 93 -3.18 10.89 -0.78
C CYS A 93 -3.15 10.06 -2.09
N HIS A 94 -4.14 10.27 -2.95
CA HIS A 94 -4.30 9.57 -4.23
C HIS A 94 -3.82 10.46 -5.39
N GLN A 95 -2.50 10.66 -5.49
CA GLN A 95 -1.89 11.60 -6.45
C GLN A 95 -2.30 11.29 -7.91
N ASP A 96 -2.26 12.31 -8.76
CA ASP A 96 -2.70 12.28 -10.15
C ASP A 96 -4.13 11.74 -10.32
N ALA A 97 -5.06 12.25 -9.49
CA ALA A 97 -6.44 11.77 -9.43
C ALA A 97 -6.55 10.23 -9.24
N GLY A 98 -5.59 9.64 -8.53
CA GLY A 98 -5.53 8.22 -8.21
C GLY A 98 -4.80 7.35 -9.23
N THR A 99 -4.14 7.91 -10.23
CA THR A 99 -3.41 7.12 -11.24
C THR A 99 -1.91 7.06 -11.01
N LYS A 100 -1.34 7.85 -10.09
CA LYS A 100 0.10 7.81 -9.80
C LYS A 100 0.51 6.44 -9.21
N PRO A 101 1.53 5.76 -9.78
CA PRO A 101 2.11 4.55 -9.21
C PRO A 101 2.54 4.74 -7.74
N PHE A 102 2.33 3.71 -6.91
CA PHE A 102 2.73 3.66 -5.49
C PHE A 102 2.10 4.71 -4.55
N SER A 103 1.18 5.55 -5.05
CA SER A 103 0.49 6.59 -4.28
C SER A 103 -0.96 6.20 -3.97
N PHE A 104 -1.16 5.01 -3.40
CA PHE A 104 -2.50 4.40 -3.23
C PHE A 104 -3.30 4.43 -4.53
N ASN A 105 -2.75 3.78 -5.55
CA ASN A 105 -3.30 3.75 -6.88
C ASN A 105 -4.76 3.22 -6.88
N LEU A 106 -5.62 3.83 -7.70
CA LEU A 106 -7.05 3.53 -7.79
C LEU A 106 -7.45 2.90 -9.13
N ILE A 107 -6.50 2.67 -10.05
CA ILE A 107 -6.77 2.11 -11.38
C ILE A 107 -7.49 0.76 -11.28
N ALA A 108 -7.04 -0.16 -10.40
CA ALA A 108 -7.72 -1.44 -10.18
C ALA A 108 -9.01 -1.37 -9.33
N THR A 109 -9.38 -0.21 -8.78
CA THR A 109 -10.40 -0.16 -7.73
C THR A 109 -11.77 -0.67 -8.20
N HIS A 110 -12.16 -0.38 -9.45
CA HIS A 110 -13.48 -0.81 -9.94
C HIS A 110 -13.62 -2.32 -10.06
N SER A 111 -12.57 -3.04 -10.46
CA SER A 111 -12.56 -4.51 -10.52
C SER A 111 -12.41 -5.16 -9.15
N ASN A 112 -11.83 -4.45 -8.18
CA ASN A 112 -11.56 -4.97 -6.83
C ASN A 112 -12.80 -4.98 -5.92
N TYR A 113 -13.89 -4.31 -6.31
CA TYR A 113 -15.13 -4.23 -5.54
C TYR A 113 -16.30 -4.94 -6.27
N PRO A 114 -17.21 -5.61 -5.55
CA PRO A 114 -17.35 -5.65 -4.09
C PRO A 114 -16.25 -6.44 -3.36
N GLN A 115 -15.84 -5.95 -2.19
CA GLN A 115 -14.72 -6.52 -1.41
C GLN A 115 -15.07 -6.63 0.07
N TYR A 116 -14.70 -7.76 0.70
CA TYR A 116 -14.69 -7.85 2.17
C TYR A 116 -13.68 -6.87 2.78
N ARG A 117 -14.10 -6.13 3.81
CA ARG A 117 -13.24 -5.18 4.53
C ARG A 117 -13.30 -5.47 6.03
N ALA A 118 -12.19 -5.96 6.58
CA ALA A 118 -12.03 -6.31 7.99
C ALA A 118 -12.46 -5.21 8.97
N ARG A 119 -12.11 -3.96 8.64
CA ARG A 119 -12.48 -2.78 9.43
C ARG A 119 -14.01 -2.67 9.63
N GLU A 120 -14.77 -2.88 8.56
CA GLU A 120 -16.23 -2.83 8.60
C GLU A 120 -16.88 -4.19 8.92
N GLY A 121 -16.12 -5.29 8.89
CA GLY A 121 -16.62 -6.65 9.09
C GLY A 121 -17.65 -7.10 8.05
N LYS A 122 -17.65 -6.49 6.85
CA LYS A 122 -18.63 -6.80 5.80
C LYS A 122 -18.06 -6.61 4.39
N VAL A 123 -18.77 -7.15 3.41
CA VAL A 123 -18.53 -6.86 1.99
C VAL A 123 -19.03 -5.46 1.68
N LEU A 124 -18.14 -4.60 1.17
CA LEU A 124 -18.48 -3.26 0.72
C LEU A 124 -18.64 -3.22 -0.80
N THR A 125 -19.55 -2.38 -1.26
CA THR A 125 -19.56 -1.84 -2.62
C THR A 125 -18.45 -0.79 -2.81
N LEU A 126 -18.13 -0.45 -4.06
CA LEU A 126 -17.21 0.66 -4.33
C LEU A 126 -17.77 2.00 -3.83
N ALA A 127 -19.09 2.21 -3.92
CA ALA A 127 -19.74 3.43 -3.43
C ALA A 127 -19.57 3.60 -1.90
N GLU A 128 -19.78 2.52 -1.14
CA GLU A 128 -19.50 2.52 0.30
C GLU A 128 -18.00 2.76 0.58
N ARG A 129 -17.11 2.24 -0.26
CA ARG A 129 -15.68 2.48 -0.11
C ARG A 129 -15.31 3.95 -0.32
N VAL A 130 -15.92 4.64 -1.28
CA VAL A 130 -15.77 6.09 -1.48
C VAL A 130 -16.27 6.83 -0.24
N ASN A 131 -17.43 6.45 0.28
CA ASN A 131 -17.96 7.03 1.52
C ASN A 131 -17.05 6.79 2.73
N ASN A 132 -16.33 5.67 2.81
CA ASN A 132 -15.31 5.50 3.84
C ASN A 132 -14.19 6.54 3.75
N CYS A 133 -13.83 7.00 2.55
CA CYS A 133 -12.85 8.09 2.39
C CYS A 133 -13.44 9.45 2.80
N VAL A 134 -14.70 9.72 2.44
CA VAL A 134 -15.43 10.94 2.84
C VAL A 134 -15.60 11.01 4.37
N MET A 135 -16.04 9.93 5.00
CA MET A 135 -16.34 9.93 6.43
C MET A 135 -15.08 9.87 7.31
N ARG A 136 -13.96 9.36 6.78
CA ARG A 136 -12.75 9.14 7.58
C ARG A 136 -11.66 10.21 7.36
N PRO A 137 -10.79 10.12 6.34
CA PRO A 137 -9.82 11.18 6.04
C PRO A 137 -10.42 12.58 6.00
N HIS A 138 -11.66 12.73 5.54
CA HIS A 138 -12.29 14.03 5.41
C HIS A 138 -13.22 14.44 6.56
N ASN A 139 -13.35 13.62 7.62
CA ASN A 139 -14.22 13.90 8.77
C ASN A 139 -15.65 14.31 8.34
N GLY A 140 -16.17 13.64 7.31
CA GLY A 140 -17.38 14.02 6.60
C GLY A 140 -18.61 13.19 6.93
N LYS A 141 -19.69 13.46 6.20
CA LYS A 141 -20.92 12.67 6.16
C LYS A 141 -21.04 11.99 4.79
N PRO A 142 -21.65 10.80 4.71
CA PRO A 142 -21.70 10.05 3.46
C PRO A 142 -22.46 10.82 2.36
N LEU A 143 -21.97 10.69 1.13
CA LEU A 143 -22.70 11.03 -0.08
C LEU A 143 -23.85 10.03 -0.28
N PRO A 144 -25.00 10.44 -0.87
CA PRO A 144 -26.02 9.49 -1.33
C PRO A 144 -25.41 8.48 -2.31
N LEU A 145 -25.70 7.19 -2.11
CA LEU A 145 -25.10 6.11 -2.91
C LEU A 145 -25.51 6.17 -4.39
N ASP A 146 -26.69 6.72 -4.67
CA ASP A 146 -27.28 6.96 -5.99
C ASP A 146 -27.16 8.42 -6.45
N GLY A 147 -26.46 9.26 -5.67
CA GLY A 147 -26.27 10.68 -5.97
C GLY A 147 -25.37 10.92 -7.18
N ARG A 148 -25.51 12.10 -7.79
CA ARG A 148 -24.76 12.51 -8.98
C ARG A 148 -23.25 12.42 -8.77
N GLU A 149 -22.75 12.91 -7.63
CA GLU A 149 -21.32 12.92 -7.27
C GLU A 149 -20.78 11.49 -7.11
N MET A 150 -21.54 10.62 -6.46
CA MET A 150 -21.17 9.20 -6.33
C MET A 150 -21.13 8.52 -7.69
N ALA A 151 -22.17 8.69 -8.51
CA ALA A 151 -22.21 8.14 -9.87
C ALA A 151 -21.03 8.64 -10.74
N ALA A 152 -20.61 9.90 -10.58
CA ALA A 152 -19.46 10.46 -11.27
C ALA A 152 -18.14 9.83 -10.81
N PHE A 153 -17.91 9.68 -9.49
CA PHE A 153 -16.75 8.95 -8.98
C PHE A 153 -16.68 7.53 -9.54
N LEU A 154 -17.78 6.78 -9.49
CA LEU A 154 -17.84 5.41 -10.00
C LEU A 154 -17.60 5.36 -11.51
N SER A 155 -18.12 6.33 -12.27
CA SER A 155 -17.89 6.43 -13.71
C SER A 155 -16.42 6.66 -14.03
N TYR A 156 -15.75 7.56 -13.31
CA TYR A 156 -14.31 7.79 -13.43
C TYR A 156 -13.49 6.56 -13.06
N PHE A 157 -13.80 5.90 -11.93
CA PHE A 157 -13.10 4.69 -11.51
C PHE A 157 -13.29 3.54 -12.48
N ARG A 158 -14.49 3.38 -13.05
CA ARG A 158 -14.73 2.43 -14.15
C ARG A 158 -13.86 2.74 -15.36
N TRP A 159 -13.75 4.00 -15.74
CA TRP A 159 -13.00 4.42 -16.92
C TRP A 159 -11.49 4.20 -16.74
N ILE A 160 -10.88 4.63 -15.63
CA ILE A 160 -9.45 4.38 -15.38
C ILE A 160 -9.15 2.88 -15.24
N ASN A 161 -10.09 2.09 -14.71
CA ASN A 161 -9.96 0.64 -14.62
C ASN A 161 -9.90 -0.04 -15.99
N SER A 162 -10.43 0.56 -17.05
CA SER A 162 -10.31 0.00 -18.40
C SER A 162 -8.86 -0.06 -18.93
N PHE A 163 -7.93 0.68 -18.32
CA PHE A 163 -6.50 0.63 -18.63
C PHE A 163 -5.75 -0.44 -17.81
N ALA A 164 -6.37 -1.00 -16.78
CA ALA A 164 -5.72 -2.02 -15.93
C ALA A 164 -5.54 -3.32 -16.72
N PRO A 165 -4.36 -3.96 -16.69
CA PRO A 165 -4.21 -5.30 -17.22
C PRO A 165 -5.01 -6.31 -16.38
N LYS A 166 -5.20 -7.51 -16.92
CA LYS A 166 -5.73 -8.61 -16.12
C LYS A 166 -4.67 -9.05 -15.11
N GLY A 167 -4.94 -8.84 -13.82
CA GLY A 167 -4.03 -9.21 -12.73
C GLY A 167 -3.32 -8.00 -12.13
N HIS A 168 -2.13 -8.22 -11.57
CA HIS A 168 -1.32 -7.19 -10.93
C HIS A 168 -0.54 -6.36 -11.95
N PHE A 169 -0.19 -5.13 -11.57
CA PHE A 169 0.62 -4.21 -12.35
C PHE A 169 1.53 -3.37 -11.45
N ALA A 170 2.63 -2.87 -12.02
CA ALA A 170 3.61 -2.14 -11.23
C ALA A 170 3.02 -0.85 -10.65
N GLY A 171 3.24 -0.66 -9.36
CA GLY A 171 2.73 0.50 -8.63
C GLY A 171 1.25 0.44 -8.25
N GLU A 172 0.56 -0.70 -8.43
CA GLU A 172 -0.79 -0.92 -7.89
C GLU A 172 -0.81 -0.68 -6.36
N LYS A 173 0.19 -1.21 -5.66
CA LYS A 173 0.38 -1.05 -4.22
C LYS A 173 1.48 -0.02 -3.93
N SER A 174 1.47 0.55 -2.73
CA SER A 174 2.61 1.34 -2.24
C SER A 174 3.87 0.48 -2.10
N LEU A 175 5.04 1.12 -2.08
CA LEU A 175 6.31 0.41 -1.88
C LEU A 175 6.31 -0.37 -0.57
N SER A 176 7.03 -1.48 -0.54
CA SER A 176 7.30 -2.20 0.70
C SER A 176 8.24 -1.40 1.60
N VAL A 177 8.13 -1.65 2.90
CA VAL A 177 9.04 -1.17 3.93
C VAL A 177 9.48 -2.41 4.71
N GLU A 178 10.79 -2.59 4.84
CA GLU A 178 11.37 -3.58 5.73
C GLU A 178 11.13 -3.16 7.18
N LEU A 179 10.53 -4.06 7.95
CA LEU A 179 10.20 -3.77 9.35
C LEU A 179 11.41 -4.08 10.24
N PRO A 180 11.93 -3.08 10.98
CA PRO A 180 13.09 -3.26 11.85
C PRO A 180 12.74 -4.06 13.11
N ASP A 181 13.77 -4.55 13.79
CA ASP A 181 13.65 -5.20 15.11
C ASP A 181 13.50 -4.18 16.26
N VAL A 182 13.46 -2.90 15.94
CA VAL A 182 13.27 -1.78 16.88
C VAL A 182 11.95 -1.07 16.61
N ALA A 183 11.45 -0.35 17.61
CA ALA A 183 10.32 0.56 17.42
C ALA A 183 10.73 1.76 16.57
N ALA A 184 9.78 2.31 15.81
CA ALA A 184 9.89 3.64 15.22
C ALA A 184 10.01 4.69 16.34
N ASP A 185 10.86 5.69 16.14
CA ASP A 185 11.21 6.71 17.13
C ASP A 185 10.64 8.09 16.73
N PRO A 186 9.55 8.54 17.38
CA PRO A 186 8.97 9.87 17.12
C PRO A 186 9.95 11.03 17.30
N LYS A 187 10.98 10.92 18.16
CA LYS A 187 11.95 11.99 18.37
C LYS A 187 12.91 12.12 17.18
N LYS A 188 13.31 11.00 16.58
CA LYS A 188 14.05 11.03 15.31
C LYS A 188 13.16 11.52 14.18
N GLY A 189 11.90 11.08 14.18
CA GLY A 189 10.88 11.55 13.25
C GLY A 189 10.69 13.06 13.24
N ASP A 190 10.68 13.70 14.41
CA ASP A 190 10.63 15.16 14.56
C ASP A 190 11.82 15.87 13.88
N ALA A 191 13.04 15.41 14.16
CA ALA A 191 14.25 15.97 13.54
C ALA A 191 14.24 15.82 12.01
N LEU A 192 13.80 14.67 11.50
CA LEU A 192 13.63 14.42 10.07
C LEU A 192 12.52 15.28 9.47
N TYR A 193 11.40 15.43 10.17
CA TYR A 193 10.29 16.28 9.77
C TYR A 193 10.72 17.74 9.61
N ALA A 194 11.43 18.28 10.60
CA ALA A 194 11.99 19.63 10.56
C ALA A 194 12.93 19.81 9.36
N SER A 195 13.74 18.79 9.06
CA SER A 195 14.76 18.84 7.99
C SER A 195 14.17 18.70 6.58
N HIS A 196 13.06 17.99 6.40
CA HIS A 196 12.60 17.55 5.08
C HIS A 196 11.16 17.97 4.74
N CYS A 197 10.30 18.13 5.75
CA CYS A 197 8.85 18.21 5.58
C CYS A 197 8.28 19.59 5.95
N ALA A 198 8.80 20.21 7.02
CA ALA A 198 8.24 21.43 7.61
C ALA A 198 8.19 22.63 6.65
N ARG A 199 9.12 22.71 5.68
CA ARG A 199 9.12 23.75 4.64
C ARG A 199 7.86 23.78 3.77
N CYS A 200 7.14 22.67 3.67
CA CYS A 200 5.88 22.56 2.93
C CYS A 200 4.69 22.39 3.87
N HIS A 201 4.81 21.50 4.85
CA HIS A 201 3.69 21.17 5.75
C HIS A 201 3.59 22.06 7.00
N GLY A 202 4.49 23.02 7.17
CA GLY A 202 4.53 23.92 8.33
C GLY A 202 5.22 23.30 9.54
N ASN A 203 5.74 24.14 10.45
CA ASN A 203 6.40 23.65 11.67
C ASN A 203 5.41 22.96 12.62
N ASN A 204 4.12 23.29 12.52
CA ASN A 204 3.05 22.69 13.31
C ASN A 204 2.13 21.81 12.46
N GLY A 205 2.60 21.32 11.30
CA GLY A 205 1.84 20.40 10.44
C GLY A 205 0.54 20.99 9.89
N GLU A 206 0.38 22.32 9.94
CA GLU A 206 -0.82 23.06 9.55
C GLU A 206 -1.05 23.11 8.03
N GLY A 207 -0.05 22.68 7.26
CA GLY A 207 -0.05 22.75 5.80
C GLY A 207 0.05 24.18 5.29
N GLN A 208 -0.29 24.36 4.01
CA GLN A 208 -0.36 25.67 3.37
C GLN A 208 -1.70 25.81 2.65
N MET A 209 -2.58 26.64 3.18
CA MET A 209 -3.84 27.01 2.52
C MET A 209 -3.54 27.78 1.23
N ARG A 210 -4.33 27.54 0.17
CA ARG A 210 -4.27 28.37 -1.04
C ARG A 210 -4.83 29.76 -0.78
N PHE A 211 -4.43 30.73 -1.59
CA PHE A 211 -4.90 32.12 -1.47
C PHE A 211 -6.43 32.26 -1.59
N ASP A 212 -7.07 31.35 -2.33
CA ASP A 212 -8.53 31.31 -2.52
C ASP A 212 -9.30 30.74 -1.32
N ASN A 213 -8.59 30.21 -0.31
CA ASN A 213 -9.16 29.56 0.89
C ASN A 213 -10.09 28.37 0.60
N VAL A 214 -10.01 27.78 -0.61
CA VAL A 214 -10.84 26.65 -1.00
C VAL A 214 -10.22 25.32 -0.57
N THR A 215 -8.91 25.19 -0.72
CA THR A 215 -8.16 23.96 -0.39
C THR A 215 -6.70 24.27 -0.09
N TYR A 216 -5.93 23.24 0.24
CA TYR A 216 -4.52 23.34 0.58
C TYR A 216 -3.62 23.10 -0.63
N THR A 217 -2.55 23.89 -0.75
CA THR A 217 -1.40 23.58 -1.61
C THR A 217 -0.62 22.39 -1.03
N TYR A 218 -0.34 22.46 0.28
CA TYR A 218 0.24 21.34 1.04
C TYR A 218 -0.72 20.97 2.17
N PRO A 219 -1.20 19.72 2.24
CA PRO A 219 -2.24 19.35 3.18
C PRO A 219 -1.75 19.43 4.64
N PRO A 220 -2.66 19.73 5.59
CA PRO A 220 -2.35 19.60 7.00
C PRO A 220 -2.14 18.12 7.36
N LEU A 221 -1.13 17.85 8.17
CA LEU A 221 -0.77 16.51 8.60
C LEU A 221 -1.41 16.15 9.94
N TRP A 222 -1.61 17.15 10.81
CA TRP A 222 -2.35 17.05 12.07
C TRP A 222 -3.11 18.35 12.36
N GLY A 223 -3.78 18.42 13.50
CA GLY A 223 -4.71 19.50 13.86
C GLY A 223 -6.13 19.25 13.36
N SER A 224 -7.05 20.16 13.68
CA SER A 224 -8.50 20.02 13.43
C SER A 224 -8.90 19.93 11.95
N SER A 225 -8.00 20.33 11.03
CA SER A 225 -8.25 20.29 9.58
C SER A 225 -7.60 19.09 8.88
N ALA A 226 -6.84 18.27 9.61
CA ALA A 226 -6.17 17.09 9.06
C ALA A 226 -7.09 15.85 9.00
N TYR A 227 -6.53 14.73 8.57
CA TYR A 227 -7.23 13.45 8.58
C TYR A 227 -7.41 12.92 10.01
N GLN A 228 -8.56 12.29 10.25
CA GLN A 228 -8.85 11.67 11.54
C GLN A 228 -8.08 10.34 11.73
N PRO A 229 -7.91 9.86 12.98
CA PRO A 229 -7.27 8.57 13.29
C PRO A 229 -7.86 7.32 12.59
N GLY A 230 -9.12 7.40 12.15
CA GLY A 230 -9.75 6.39 11.30
C GLY A 230 -9.19 6.29 9.88
N SER A 231 -8.33 7.21 9.42
CA SER A 231 -7.68 7.11 8.10
C SER A 231 -6.65 5.99 8.05
N SER A 232 -6.45 5.37 6.87
CA SER A 232 -5.32 4.43 6.71
C SER A 232 -3.97 5.13 6.79
N MET A 233 -3.92 6.44 6.50
CA MET A 233 -2.71 7.27 6.60
C MET A 233 -2.30 7.55 8.06
N HIS A 234 -3.16 7.23 9.04
CA HIS A 234 -2.82 7.32 10.46
C HIS A 234 -2.05 6.10 11.00
N ARG A 235 -1.98 5.02 10.20
CA ARG A 235 -1.23 3.82 10.55
C ARG A 235 0.23 3.98 10.14
N VAL A 236 1.15 3.69 11.05
CA VAL A 236 2.58 4.00 10.88
C VAL A 236 3.20 3.23 9.71
N ILE A 237 2.93 1.93 9.57
CA ILE A 237 3.50 1.15 8.46
C ILE A 237 2.92 1.62 7.12
N MET A 238 1.61 1.86 7.06
CA MET A 238 0.97 2.36 5.83
C MET A 238 1.50 3.72 5.38
N GLN A 239 1.68 4.66 6.31
CA GLN A 239 2.22 5.96 5.97
C GLN A 239 3.69 5.84 5.53
N ALA A 240 4.51 5.04 6.21
CA ALA A 240 5.89 4.81 5.81
C ALA A 240 6.00 4.26 4.37
N LYS A 241 5.19 3.25 4.02
CA LYS A 241 5.08 2.70 2.66
C LYS A 241 4.74 3.78 1.62
N TRP A 242 3.85 4.71 1.96
CA TRP A 242 3.46 5.80 1.08
C TRP A 242 4.56 6.86 0.95
N LEU A 243 5.22 7.22 2.06
CA LEU A 243 6.29 8.22 2.08
C LEU A 243 7.45 7.84 1.16
N LYS A 244 7.85 6.56 1.16
CA LYS A 244 8.99 6.05 0.36
C LYS A 244 8.97 6.49 -1.11
N ALA A 245 7.82 6.43 -1.76
CA ALA A 245 7.68 6.78 -3.18
C ALA A 245 7.25 8.22 -3.44
N ASN A 246 6.78 8.94 -2.42
CA ASN A 246 6.01 10.16 -2.60
C ASN A 246 6.52 11.38 -1.83
N MET A 247 7.41 11.19 -0.85
CA MET A 247 7.91 12.27 -0.01
C MET A 247 9.42 12.16 0.29
N PRO A 248 10.13 13.30 0.34
CA PRO A 248 9.67 14.66 0.00
C PRO A 248 9.30 14.78 -1.50
N PHE A 249 8.23 15.52 -1.81
CA PHE A 249 7.61 15.55 -3.14
C PHE A 249 8.58 15.91 -4.28
N ASP A 250 9.55 16.79 -4.01
CA ASP A 250 10.57 17.28 -4.95
C ASP A 250 11.83 16.39 -5.03
N LYS A 251 11.90 15.30 -4.25
CA LYS A 251 13.11 14.46 -4.12
C LYS A 251 12.86 12.98 -4.32
N ALA A 252 11.73 12.47 -3.84
CA ALA A 252 11.43 11.05 -3.84
C ALA A 252 10.70 10.63 -5.11
N THR A 253 11.19 9.56 -5.72
CA THR A 253 10.50 8.80 -6.76
C THR A 253 10.46 7.34 -6.36
N HIS A 254 9.66 6.52 -7.04
CA HIS A 254 9.52 5.11 -6.69
C HIS A 254 10.79 4.30 -6.98
N ASP A 255 11.52 4.67 -8.02
CA ASP A 255 12.80 4.09 -8.45
C ASP A 255 13.98 4.65 -7.65
N LYS A 256 13.83 5.85 -7.07
CA LYS A 256 14.82 6.47 -6.20
C LYS A 256 14.16 7.03 -4.92
N PRO A 257 13.76 6.16 -3.98
CA PRO A 257 13.26 6.60 -2.69
C PRO A 257 14.30 7.48 -1.98
N PHE A 258 13.85 8.60 -1.43
CA PHE A 258 14.75 9.50 -0.70
C PHE A 258 15.01 9.03 0.74
N LEU A 259 13.95 8.56 1.41
CA LEU A 259 14.00 8.10 2.79
C LEU A 259 14.40 6.62 2.86
N THR A 260 15.19 6.27 3.86
CA THR A 260 15.33 4.87 4.29
C THR A 260 14.02 4.36 4.91
N ASP A 261 13.92 3.05 5.06
CA ASP A 261 12.73 2.41 5.64
C ASP A 261 12.51 2.84 7.10
N GLN A 262 13.60 2.92 7.88
CA GLN A 262 13.57 3.42 9.26
C GLN A 262 13.16 4.89 9.33
N GLU A 263 13.74 5.76 8.49
CA GLU A 263 13.38 7.19 8.50
C GLU A 263 11.91 7.40 8.12
N ALA A 264 11.38 6.64 7.16
CA ALA A 264 9.98 6.70 6.80
C ALA A 264 9.06 6.25 7.97
N LEU A 265 9.46 5.22 8.72
CA LEU A 265 8.76 4.78 9.94
C LEU A 265 8.84 5.82 11.06
N ASP A 266 10.00 6.41 11.30
CA ASP A 266 10.22 7.42 12.34
C ASP A 266 9.39 8.69 12.06
N ILE A 267 9.41 9.19 10.82
CA ILE A 267 8.56 10.31 10.39
C ILE A 267 7.08 9.95 10.57
N ALA A 268 6.67 8.75 10.14
CA ALA A 268 5.28 8.34 10.27
C ALA A 268 4.83 8.20 11.75
N ALA A 269 5.73 7.75 12.61
CA ALA A 269 5.54 7.67 14.05
C ALA A 269 5.36 9.06 14.66
N PHE A 270 6.21 10.02 14.31
CA PHE A 270 6.07 11.42 14.72
C PHE A 270 4.74 12.01 14.26
N VAL A 271 4.49 12.01 12.95
CA VAL A 271 3.29 12.62 12.35
C VAL A 271 2.01 12.05 12.94
N ASN A 272 1.94 10.74 13.17
CA ASN A 272 0.74 10.08 13.67
C ASN A 272 0.70 9.89 15.20
N ASN A 273 1.57 10.55 15.97
CA ASN A 273 1.53 10.46 17.42
C ASN A 273 0.46 11.39 18.03
N ASP A 274 -0.66 10.81 18.44
CA ASP A 274 -1.80 11.55 19.01
C ASP A 274 -1.50 12.13 20.42
N GLU A 275 -0.42 11.70 21.09
CA GLU A 275 0.00 12.26 22.39
C GLU A 275 0.62 13.67 22.24
N ILE A 276 1.18 13.97 21.06
CA ILE A 276 1.82 15.25 20.76
C ILE A 276 1.04 16.07 19.72
N HIS A 277 0.19 15.43 18.91
CA HIS A 277 -0.54 16.06 17.83
C HIS A 277 -2.04 15.84 17.97
N THR A 278 -2.80 16.92 18.17
CA THR A 278 -4.27 16.83 18.19
C THR A 278 -4.83 16.53 16.80
N ARG A 279 -5.98 15.86 16.75
CA ARG A 279 -6.68 15.49 15.50
C ARG A 279 -8.19 15.60 15.69
N PRO A 280 -8.98 15.62 14.60
CA PRO A 280 -10.43 15.51 14.71
C PRO A 280 -10.81 14.22 15.45
N GLY A 281 -11.74 14.34 16.39
CA GLY A 281 -12.23 13.20 17.16
C GLY A 281 -12.91 12.17 16.26
N VAL A 282 -12.81 10.89 16.63
CA VAL A 282 -13.51 9.80 15.96
C VAL A 282 -14.68 9.37 16.84
N THR A 283 -15.86 9.19 16.26
CA THR A 283 -17.05 8.73 16.99
C THR A 283 -17.04 7.22 17.23
N LYS A 284 -16.42 6.44 16.34
CA LYS A 284 -16.29 4.98 16.44
C LYS A 284 -14.99 4.46 15.82
N TYR A 285 -14.33 3.53 16.50
CA TYR A 285 -13.23 2.74 15.95
C TYR A 285 -13.78 1.40 15.48
N ASP A 286 -13.90 1.22 14.17
CA ASP A 286 -14.52 0.03 13.58
C ASP A 286 -13.47 -1.05 13.35
N TYR A 287 -13.59 -2.18 14.03
CA TYR A 287 -12.98 -3.48 13.76
C TYR A 287 -13.76 -4.50 14.59
N PRO A 288 -14.90 -5.03 14.08
CA PRO A 288 -15.75 -5.92 14.87
C PRO A 288 -15.04 -7.24 15.22
N ASN A 289 -14.13 -7.69 14.35
CA ASN A 289 -13.30 -8.88 14.55
C ASN A 289 -11.85 -8.43 14.82
N LYS A 290 -11.36 -8.64 16.05
CA LYS A 290 -10.03 -8.18 16.47
C LYS A 290 -8.90 -8.97 15.80
N GLU A 291 -9.17 -10.20 15.39
CA GLU A 291 -8.26 -11.13 14.69
C GLU A 291 -7.96 -10.71 13.24
N GLU A 292 -8.76 -9.79 12.70
CA GLU A 292 -8.60 -9.26 11.34
C GLU A 292 -8.06 -7.82 11.35
N LYS A 293 -7.80 -7.29 12.55
CA LYS A 293 -7.27 -5.94 12.74
C LYS A 293 -5.88 -5.84 12.12
N ALA A 294 -5.58 -4.70 11.52
CA ALA A 294 -4.21 -4.47 11.09
C ALA A 294 -3.28 -4.33 12.29
N ILE A 295 -2.09 -4.92 12.23
CA ILE A 295 -1.15 -4.95 13.36
C ILE A 295 -0.66 -3.55 13.74
N ASP A 296 -0.72 -2.59 12.82
CA ASP A 296 -0.34 -1.19 13.04
C ASP A 296 -1.56 -0.27 13.31
N TYR A 297 -2.70 -0.87 13.67
CA TYR A 297 -3.89 -0.16 14.13
C TYR A 297 -3.95 -0.17 15.66
N ASP A 298 -3.53 0.94 16.26
CA ASP A 298 -3.23 1.12 17.68
C ASP A 298 -4.45 1.26 18.61
N LYS A 299 -5.64 0.86 18.19
CA LYS A 299 -6.87 0.98 19.00
C LYS A 299 -7.30 -0.39 19.52
N ALA A 300 -7.16 -0.61 20.83
CA ALA A 300 -7.59 -1.81 21.54
C ALA A 300 -9.12 -2.06 21.39
N PRO A 301 -9.62 -3.30 21.62
CA PRO A 301 -8.90 -4.51 22.03
C PRO A 301 -8.15 -5.21 20.88
N PHE A 302 -7.09 -5.97 21.21
CA PHE A 302 -6.27 -6.73 20.27
C PHE A 302 -6.51 -8.25 20.37
N ALA A 303 -6.13 -8.99 19.32
CA ALA A 303 -6.15 -10.45 19.31
C ALA A 303 -4.99 -11.08 20.10
N ASP A 304 -4.05 -10.26 20.55
CA ASP A 304 -2.82 -10.61 21.25
C ASP A 304 -2.71 -9.85 22.57
N THR A 305 -1.53 -9.92 23.20
CA THR A 305 -1.21 -9.30 24.49
C THR A 305 -0.25 -8.11 24.36
N PHE A 306 0.08 -7.68 23.15
CA PHE A 306 1.00 -6.56 22.95
C PHE A 306 0.33 -5.23 23.30
N SER A 307 1.16 -4.25 23.67
CA SER A 307 0.67 -2.95 24.13
C SER A 307 0.17 -2.09 22.97
N VAL A 308 -0.68 -1.10 23.27
CA VAL A 308 -1.07 -0.05 22.31
C VAL A 308 0.16 0.63 21.71
N ALA A 309 1.17 0.93 22.53
CA ALA A 309 2.41 1.55 22.08
C ALA A 309 3.16 0.66 21.06
N GLN A 310 3.18 -0.65 21.26
CA GLN A 310 3.82 -1.58 20.33
C GLN A 310 3.01 -1.75 19.04
N HIS A 311 1.67 -1.76 19.10
CA HIS A 311 0.84 -1.68 17.89
C HIS A 311 0.98 -0.33 17.17
N LYS A 312 1.36 0.75 17.87
CA LYS A 312 1.56 2.06 17.26
C LYS A 312 2.93 2.18 16.59
N PHE A 313 3.99 1.84 17.30
CA PHE A 313 5.37 2.16 16.92
C PHE A 313 6.21 0.93 16.62
N GLY A 314 5.74 -0.28 16.93
CA GLY A 314 6.53 -1.49 16.85
C GLY A 314 7.42 -1.70 18.09
N PRO A 315 8.42 -2.61 18.03
CA PRO A 315 8.76 -3.43 16.87
C PRO A 315 7.59 -4.34 16.48
N PHE A 316 7.32 -4.41 15.17
CA PHE A 316 6.14 -5.10 14.63
C PHE A 316 6.37 -6.60 14.40
N LYS A 317 7.62 -7.03 14.20
CA LYS A 317 7.97 -8.43 13.96
C LYS A 317 7.48 -9.39 15.06
N PRO A 318 7.63 -9.09 16.36
CA PRO A 318 7.05 -9.94 17.42
C PRO A 318 5.53 -10.14 17.30
N ILE A 319 4.78 -9.10 16.91
CA ILE A 319 3.33 -9.18 16.69
C ILE A 319 3.04 -10.11 15.50
N ILE A 320 3.79 -9.93 14.40
CA ILE A 320 3.66 -10.75 13.18
C ILE A 320 3.92 -12.23 13.49
N GLU A 321 4.96 -12.53 14.26
CA GLU A 321 5.36 -13.88 14.63
C GLU A 321 4.32 -14.55 15.54
N ASP A 322 3.86 -13.86 16.59
CA ASP A 322 2.81 -14.35 17.48
C ASP A 322 1.51 -14.65 16.72
N TRP A 323 1.09 -13.76 15.82
CA TRP A 323 -0.10 -13.97 15.00
C TRP A 323 0.05 -15.19 14.08
N LYS A 324 1.20 -15.35 13.43
CA LYS A 324 1.49 -16.53 12.60
C LYS A 324 1.45 -17.82 13.43
N GLN A 325 2.01 -17.82 14.65
CA GLN A 325 1.98 -18.98 15.55
C GLN A 325 0.56 -19.35 15.97
N LYS A 326 -0.34 -18.36 16.11
CA LYS A 326 -1.78 -18.55 16.39
C LYS A 326 -2.62 -18.88 15.15
N GLY A 327 -2.01 -19.01 13.97
CA GLY A 327 -2.72 -19.25 12.71
C GLY A 327 -3.50 -18.03 12.17
N LEU A 328 -3.25 -16.83 12.71
CA LEU A 328 -3.82 -15.59 12.23
C LEU A 328 -3.00 -15.06 11.04
N LYS A 329 -3.64 -14.22 10.21
CA LYS A 329 -2.99 -13.56 9.07
C LYS A 329 -2.67 -12.10 9.40
N PRO A 330 -1.40 -11.74 9.69
CA PRO A 330 -1.02 -10.35 9.90
C PRO A 330 -1.36 -9.50 8.67
N SER A 331 -1.95 -8.33 8.91
CA SER A 331 -2.24 -7.35 7.87
C SER A 331 -1.68 -5.98 8.24
N TYR A 332 -1.07 -5.30 7.27
CA TYR A 332 -0.45 -3.97 7.39
C TYR A 332 -0.01 -3.46 6.01
#